data_AF-A0A7S0J8T5-F1
#
_entry.id   AF-A0A7S0J8T5-F1
#
_cell.length_a   1.000
_cell.length_b   1.000
_cell.length_c   1.000
_cell.angle_alpha   90.00
_cell.angle_beta   90.00
_cell.angle_gamma   90.00
#
_symmetry.space_group_name_H-M   'P 1'
#
loop_
_entity.id
_entity.type
_entity.pdbx_description
1 polymer ?
#
loop_
_entity_poly.entity_id
_entity_poly.type
_entity_poly.pdbx_seq_one_letter_code
_entity_poly.pdbx_strand_id
1 'polypeptide(L)'
;RSVSDVLAELEASGKATAEEIEQLWKDIKRIVSKTLFAIHPFITSTYAACIASEPTSAGLPQNCFQIIGFDLLLDHSLRPWLLEVNHNPSFTCDTEFDRTLKGGVVRSALKLLQLQPFDKQRYKAKLDGFIHARRERSATTALERERLHQQRLQL
;
A
#
# COMPACT_ATOMS: atom_id res chain seq x y z
N ARG A 1 5.54 21.61 14.28
CA ARG A 1 4.71 20.98 15.34
C ARG A 1 4.27 19.61 14.85
N SER A 2 4.32 18.58 15.68
CA SER A 2 3.83 17.23 15.36
C SER A 2 2.35 17.10 15.70
N VAL A 3 1.69 16.04 15.21
CA VAL A 3 0.31 15.71 15.62
C VAL A 3 0.25 15.45 17.12
N SER A 4 1.22 14.73 17.68
CA SER A 4 1.29 14.46 19.11
C SER A 4 1.38 15.76 19.93
N ASP A 5 2.15 16.74 19.47
CA ASP A 5 2.26 18.04 20.14
C ASP A 5 0.91 18.78 20.13
N VAL A 6 0.19 18.75 18.99
CA VAL A 6 -1.12 19.38 18.87
C VAL A 6 -2.16 18.72 19.78
N LEU A 7 -2.18 17.39 19.84
CA LEU A 7 -3.10 16.66 20.71
C LEU A 7 -2.82 16.94 22.19
N ALA A 8 -1.54 16.97 22.59
CA ALA A 8 -1.15 17.32 23.95
C ALA A 8 -1.51 18.78 24.31
N GLU A 9 -1.40 19.71 23.36
CA GLU A 9 -1.79 21.11 23.56
C GLU A 9 -3.32 21.28 23.72
N LEU A 10 -4.12 20.51 22.99
CA LEU A 10 -5.58 20.51 23.14
C LEU A 10 -6.01 20.05 24.54
N GLU A 11 -5.36 19.00 25.06
CA GLU A 11 -5.58 18.50 26.42
C GLU A 11 -5.10 19.51 27.48
N ALA A 12 -3.86 20.01 27.35
CA ALA A 12 -3.28 20.96 28.29
C ALA A 12 -4.02 22.30 28.35
N SER A 13 -4.67 22.71 27.25
CA SER A 13 -5.49 23.93 27.20
C SER A 13 -6.93 23.73 27.68
N GLY A 14 -7.31 22.51 28.10
CA GLY A 14 -8.66 22.19 28.55
C GLY A 14 -9.71 22.21 27.44
N LYS A 15 -9.28 22.18 26.17
CA LYS A 15 -10.18 22.17 25.00
C LYS A 15 -10.67 20.77 24.65
N ALA A 16 -10.03 19.74 25.18
CA ALA A 16 -10.38 18.33 24.98
C ALA A 16 -10.02 17.54 26.23
N THR A 17 -10.82 16.53 26.58
CA THR A 17 -10.42 15.51 27.56
C THR A 17 -9.53 14.44 26.92
N ALA A 18 -8.84 13.64 27.73
CA ALA A 18 -8.06 12.51 27.23
C ALA A 18 -8.92 11.53 26.42
N GLU A 19 -10.16 11.28 26.84
CA GLU A 19 -11.10 10.42 26.13
C GLU A 19 -11.50 11.01 24.76
N GLU A 20 -11.72 12.32 24.69
CA GLU A 20 -12.02 13.02 23.43
C GLU A 20 -10.83 12.98 22.47
N ILE A 21 -9.60 13.13 22.97
CA ILE A 21 -8.37 12.97 22.17
C ILE A 21 -8.23 11.53 21.64
N GLU A 22 -8.52 10.52 22.46
CA GLU A 22 -8.50 9.13 22.03
C GLU A 22 -9.55 8.88 20.94
N GLN A 23 -10.75 9.45 21.11
CA GLN A 23 -11.83 9.34 20.14
C GLN A 23 -11.49 10.06 18.83
N LEU A 24 -10.93 11.26 18.89
CA LEU A 24 -10.43 12.00 17.73
C LEU A 24 -9.41 11.15 16.95
N TRP A 25 -8.46 10.51 17.63
CA TRP A 25 -7.48 9.64 16.97
C TRP A 25 -8.13 8.41 16.31
N LYS A 26 -9.18 7.84 16.93
CA LYS A 26 -9.99 6.77 16.31
C LYS A 26 -10.72 7.28 15.07
N ASP A 27 -11.25 8.49 15.10
CA ASP A 27 -11.99 9.09 13.98
C ASP A 27 -11.05 9.41 12.81
N ILE A 28 -9.86 9.94 13.07
CA ILE A 28 -8.80 10.14 12.07
C ILE A 28 -8.46 8.81 11.38
N LYS A 29 -8.19 7.74 12.15
CA LYS A 29 -7.92 6.41 11.58
C LYS A 29 -9.08 5.91 10.74
N ARG A 30 -10.32 6.15 11.17
CA ARG A 30 -11.52 5.71 10.44
C ARG A 30 -11.66 6.44 9.10
N ILE A 31 -11.35 7.73 9.05
CA ILE A 31 -11.30 8.50 7.79
C ILE A 31 -10.27 7.90 6.86
N VAL A 32 -9.02 7.72 7.32
CA VAL A 32 -7.94 7.15 6.51
C VAL A 32 -8.34 5.78 5.94
N SER A 33 -8.83 4.87 6.80
CA SER A 33 -9.26 3.54 6.36
C SER A 33 -10.40 3.61 5.34
N LYS A 34 -11.45 4.40 5.58
CA LYS A 34 -12.58 4.53 4.65
C LYS A 34 -12.15 5.09 3.30
N THR A 35 -11.28 6.09 3.29
CA THR A 35 -10.73 6.66 2.05
C THR A 35 -9.92 5.63 1.27
N LEU A 36 -9.09 4.84 1.95
CA LEU A 36 -8.31 3.76 1.30
C LEU A 36 -9.22 2.64 0.78
N PHE A 37 -10.27 2.27 1.51
CA PHE A 37 -11.25 1.29 1.04
C PHE A 37 -12.03 1.78 -0.19
N ALA A 38 -12.40 3.06 -0.21
CA ALA A 38 -13.10 3.65 -1.35
C ALA A 38 -12.27 3.63 -2.64
N ILE A 39 -10.94 3.84 -2.55
CA ILE A 39 -10.05 3.82 -3.72
C ILE A 39 -9.52 2.43 -4.06
N HIS A 40 -9.57 1.47 -3.12
CA HIS A 40 -9.04 0.11 -3.29
C HIS A 40 -9.41 -0.57 -4.63
N PRO A 41 -10.67 -0.61 -5.09
CA PRO A 41 -11.00 -1.28 -6.36
C PRO A 41 -10.30 -0.63 -7.56
N PHE A 42 -10.15 0.70 -7.56
CA PHE A 42 -9.47 1.42 -8.63
C PHE A 42 -7.96 1.13 -8.65
N ILE A 43 -7.32 1.12 -7.47
CA ILE A 43 -5.91 0.76 -7.34
C ILE A 43 -5.68 -0.67 -7.78
N THR A 44 -6.49 -1.62 -7.31
CA THR A 44 -6.34 -3.04 -7.64
C THR A 44 -6.50 -3.28 -9.14
N SER A 45 -7.50 -2.67 -9.77
CA SER A 45 -7.72 -2.77 -11.22
C SER A 45 -6.55 -2.18 -12.01
N THR A 46 -6.11 -0.97 -11.65
CA THR A 46 -5.00 -0.28 -12.33
C THR A 46 -3.68 -1.03 -12.14
N TYR A 47 -3.39 -1.47 -10.91
CA TYR A 47 -2.22 -2.27 -10.58
C TYR A 47 -2.20 -3.58 -11.39
N ALA A 48 -3.32 -4.29 -11.45
CA ALA A 48 -3.44 -5.50 -12.25
C ALA A 48 -3.20 -5.24 -13.75
N ALA A 49 -3.70 -4.14 -14.30
CA ALA A 49 -3.47 -3.76 -15.69
C ALA A 49 -2.00 -3.40 -15.98
N CYS A 50 -1.36 -2.62 -15.09
CA CYS A 50 0.04 -2.22 -15.25
C CYS A 50 1.02 -3.37 -15.04
N ILE A 51 0.65 -4.36 -14.25
CA ILE A 51 1.53 -5.46 -13.81
C ILE A 51 1.01 -6.81 -14.37
N ALA A 52 0.10 -6.77 -15.35
CA ALA A 52 -0.51 -7.95 -15.99
C ALA A 52 0.51 -8.93 -16.59
N SER A 53 1.72 -8.46 -16.89
CA SER A 53 2.83 -9.29 -17.37
C SER A 53 3.62 -9.99 -16.26
N GLU A 54 3.47 -9.59 -15.00
CA GLU A 54 4.13 -10.26 -13.88
C GLU A 54 3.24 -11.31 -13.23
N PRO A 55 3.82 -12.37 -12.65
CA PRO A 55 3.10 -13.42 -11.93
C PRO A 55 2.52 -12.94 -10.58
N THR A 56 1.72 -11.88 -10.58
CA THR A 56 1.08 -11.35 -9.36
C THR A 56 0.11 -12.35 -8.73
N SER A 57 -0.46 -13.26 -9.51
CA SER A 57 -1.28 -14.39 -9.04
C SER A 57 -0.48 -15.55 -8.42
N ALA A 58 0.86 -15.48 -8.37
CA ALA A 58 1.73 -16.57 -7.92
C ALA A 58 2.36 -16.36 -6.52
N GLY A 59 1.85 -15.44 -5.69
CA GLY A 59 2.43 -15.16 -4.37
C GLY A 59 3.79 -14.46 -4.44
N LEU A 60 4.00 -13.67 -5.49
CA LEU A 60 5.08 -12.68 -5.53
C LEU A 60 4.74 -11.50 -4.59
N PRO A 61 5.75 -10.90 -3.95
CA PRO A 61 5.53 -9.78 -3.03
C PRO A 61 4.88 -8.59 -3.75
N GLN A 62 4.15 -7.76 -3.00
CA GLN A 62 3.65 -6.48 -3.52
C GLN A 62 4.85 -5.62 -3.91
N ASN A 63 4.88 -5.17 -5.17
CA ASN A 63 6.02 -4.45 -5.73
C ASN A 63 5.96 -2.93 -5.47
N CYS A 64 4.84 -2.45 -4.94
CA CYS A 64 4.58 -1.03 -4.78
C CYS A 64 4.23 -0.72 -3.33
N PHE A 65 4.75 0.42 -2.85
CA PHE A 65 4.32 1.06 -1.63
C PHE A 65 4.24 2.56 -1.89
N GLN A 66 3.45 3.27 -1.09
CA GLN A 66 3.32 4.72 -1.20
C GLN A 66 3.15 5.34 0.17
N ILE A 67 3.81 6.47 0.41
CA ILE A 67 3.53 7.34 1.55
C ILE A 67 2.60 8.43 1.04
N ILE A 68 1.45 8.57 1.69
CA ILE A 68 0.39 9.50 1.29
C ILE A 68 0.19 10.50 2.44
N GLY A 69 0.07 11.78 2.11
CA GLY A 69 -0.31 12.83 3.06
C GLY A 69 -1.82 12.95 3.18
N PHE A 70 -2.34 13.06 4.40
CA PHE A 70 -3.74 13.33 4.66
C PHE A 70 -3.87 14.69 5.32
N ASP A 71 -4.61 15.58 4.67
CA ASP A 71 -4.83 16.93 5.16
C ASP A 71 -6.21 16.97 5.81
N LEU A 72 -6.22 17.15 7.13
CA LEU A 72 -7.42 17.08 7.96
C LEU A 72 -7.64 18.43 8.64
N LEU A 73 -8.89 18.90 8.63
CA LEU A 73 -9.33 20.05 9.39
C LEU A 73 -10.12 19.61 10.61
N LEU A 74 -9.76 20.09 11.79
CA LEU A 74 -10.56 19.88 13.00
C LEU A 74 -11.53 21.04 13.16
N ASP A 75 -12.80 20.74 13.38
CA ASP A 75 -13.78 21.77 13.76
C ASP A 75 -13.79 22.02 15.29
N HIS A 76 -14.65 22.95 15.71
CA HIS A 76 -14.81 23.34 17.11
C HIS A 76 -15.35 22.22 18.01
N SER A 77 -15.94 21.16 17.45
CA SER A 77 -16.44 19.98 18.15
C SER A 77 -15.44 18.83 18.12
N LEU A 78 -14.16 19.09 17.80
CA LEU A 78 -13.10 18.08 17.64
C LEU A 78 -13.42 17.03 16.57
N ARG A 79 -14.27 17.35 15.59
CA ARG A 79 -14.55 16.43 14.49
C ARG A 79 -13.53 16.64 13.36
N PRO A 80 -12.84 15.57 12.91
CA PRO A 80 -11.93 15.66 11.77
C PRO A 80 -12.68 15.62 10.44
N TRP A 81 -12.32 16.51 9.53
CA TRP A 81 -12.82 16.61 8.17
C TRP A 81 -11.67 16.40 7.19
N LEU A 82 -11.83 15.44 6.27
CA LEU A 82 -10.86 15.23 5.19
C LEU A 82 -10.96 16.37 4.18
N LEU A 83 -9.86 17.10 3.98
CA LEU A 83 -9.76 18.13 2.95
C LEU A 83 -9.25 17.53 1.65
N GLU A 84 -8.06 16.92 1.70
CA GLU A 84 -7.41 16.33 0.55
C GLU A 84 -6.50 15.16 0.91
N VAL A 85 -6.14 14.41 -0.13
CA VAL A 85 -5.21 13.28 -0.07
C VAL A 85 -4.07 13.54 -1.03
N ASN A 86 -2.89 13.77 -0.47
CA ASN A 86 -1.69 14.15 -1.19
C ASN A 86 -0.86 12.91 -1.53
N HIS A 87 -0.85 12.53 -2.81
CA HIS A 87 -0.07 11.39 -3.32
C HIS A 87 1.45 11.68 -3.40
N ASN A 88 1.84 12.95 -3.23
CA ASN A 88 3.23 13.39 -3.19
C ASN A 88 3.43 14.43 -2.06
N PRO A 89 3.38 14.00 -0.78
CA PRO A 89 3.59 14.93 0.33
C PRO A 89 5.02 15.47 0.33
N SER A 90 5.20 16.72 0.76
CA SER A 90 6.52 17.37 0.76
C SER A 90 7.47 16.74 1.78
N PHE A 91 8.60 16.23 1.28
CA PHE A 91 9.73 15.75 2.10
C PHE A 91 10.88 16.75 2.21
N THR A 92 10.70 17.99 1.75
CA THR A 92 11.67 19.08 2.01
C THR A 92 11.85 19.28 3.52
N CYS A 93 13.09 19.39 3.97
CA CYS A 93 13.44 19.48 5.38
C CYS A 93 14.13 20.81 5.66
N ASP A 94 13.33 21.85 5.90
CA ASP A 94 13.83 23.20 6.14
C ASP A 94 14.32 23.39 7.59
N THR A 95 13.85 22.55 8.51
CA THR A 95 14.27 22.54 9.92
C THR A 95 14.79 21.17 10.37
N GLU A 96 15.55 21.15 11.48
CA GLU A 96 15.98 19.91 12.12
C GLU A 96 14.78 19.08 12.62
N PHE A 97 13.72 19.76 13.07
CA PHE A 97 12.46 19.13 13.44
C PHE A 97 11.84 18.39 12.24
N ASP A 98 11.77 19.03 11.06
CA ASP A 98 11.24 18.39 9.84
C ASP A 98 12.07 17.17 9.45
N ARG A 99 13.40 17.29 9.51
CA ARG A 99 14.32 16.18 9.22
C ARG A 99 14.06 14.99 10.14
N THR A 100 13.84 15.25 11.42
CA THR A 100 13.58 14.21 12.42
C THR A 100 12.22 13.55 12.19
N LEU A 101 11.17 14.36 12.07
CA LEU A 101 9.80 13.90 11.90
C LEU A 101 9.60 13.16 10.57
N LYS A 102 9.92 13.80 9.45
CA LYS A 102 9.75 13.25 8.10
C LYS A 102 10.70 12.07 7.85
N GLY A 103 11.94 12.16 8.33
CA GLY A 103 12.88 11.05 8.30
C GLY A 103 12.37 9.84 9.12
N GLY A 104 11.69 10.09 10.24
CA GLY A 104 11.03 9.06 11.03
C GLY A 104 9.94 8.32 10.25
N VAL A 105 9.10 9.04 9.52
CA VAL A 105 8.06 8.47 8.64
C VAL A 105 8.68 7.55 7.59
N VAL A 106 9.69 8.02 6.87
CA VAL A 106 10.37 7.23 5.82
C VAL A 106 11.05 6.00 6.41
N ARG A 107 11.78 6.14 7.52
CA ARG A 107 12.43 5.00 8.20
C ARG A 107 11.42 3.96 8.65
N SER A 108 10.31 4.38 9.24
CA SER A 108 9.25 3.46 9.68
C SER A 108 8.59 2.76 8.50
N ALA A 109 8.33 3.46 7.40
CA ALA A 109 7.81 2.84 6.17
C ALA A 109 8.77 1.77 5.63
N LEU A 110 10.06 2.07 5.49
CA LEU A 110 11.06 1.10 5.02
C LEU A 110 11.21 -0.10 5.97
N LYS A 111 11.10 0.10 7.28
CA LYS A 111 11.09 -0.99 8.28
C LYS A 111 9.88 -1.91 8.08
N LEU A 112 8.70 -1.35 7.84
CA LEU A 112 7.47 -2.13 7.62
C LEU A 112 7.53 -2.96 6.33
N LEU A 113 8.25 -2.50 5.31
CA LEU A 113 8.48 -3.26 4.07
C LEU A 113 9.39 -4.48 4.28
N GLN A 114 10.17 -4.51 5.36
CA GLN A 114 11.08 -5.62 5.71
C GLN A 114 12.04 -6.01 4.57
N LEU A 115 12.50 -5.03 3.78
CA LEU A 115 13.41 -5.27 2.66
C LEU A 115 14.70 -5.96 3.12
N GLN A 116 15.01 -7.11 2.52
CA GLN A 116 16.19 -7.90 2.79
C GLN A 116 17.21 -7.80 1.64
N PRO A 117 18.53 -7.86 1.91
CA PRO A 117 19.56 -7.79 0.88
C PRO A 117 19.39 -8.80 -0.27
N PHE A 118 18.82 -9.97 0.03
CA PHE A 118 18.66 -11.07 -0.93
C PHE A 118 17.29 -11.06 -1.64
N ASP A 119 16.42 -10.08 -1.40
CA ASP A 119 15.07 -10.04 -1.99
C ASP A 119 15.11 -10.05 -3.51
N LYS A 120 16.09 -9.37 -4.13
CA LYS A 120 16.28 -9.39 -5.58
C LYS A 120 16.55 -10.80 -6.12
N GLN A 121 17.41 -11.56 -5.44
CA GLN A 121 17.75 -12.92 -5.85
C GLN A 121 16.56 -13.86 -5.62
N ARG A 122 15.89 -13.72 -4.48
CA ARG A 122 14.67 -14.48 -4.15
C ARG A 122 13.54 -14.21 -5.16
N TYR A 123 13.35 -12.95 -5.55
CA TYR A 123 12.37 -12.57 -6.56
C TYR A 123 12.70 -13.21 -7.91
N LYS A 124 13.96 -13.11 -8.37
CA LYS A 124 14.40 -13.75 -9.62
C LYS A 124 14.19 -15.26 -9.62
N ALA A 125 14.60 -15.95 -8.55
CA ALA A 125 14.41 -17.40 -8.45
C ALA A 125 12.94 -17.81 -8.50
N LYS A 126 12.05 -17.05 -7.84
CA LYS A 126 10.59 -17.26 -7.93
C LYS A 126 10.07 -17.01 -9.35
N LEU A 127 10.54 -15.95 -10.01
CA LEU A 127 10.14 -15.60 -11.37
C LEU A 127 10.57 -16.67 -12.37
N ASP A 128 11.81 -17.14 -12.29
CA ASP A 128 12.34 -18.21 -13.15
C ASP A 128 11.54 -19.51 -12.99
N GLY A 129 11.24 -19.90 -11.74
CA GLY A 129 10.38 -21.05 -11.45
C GLY A 129 8.97 -20.90 -12.01
N PHE A 130 8.39 -19.71 -11.95
CA PHE A 130 7.08 -19.45 -12.55
C PHE A 130 7.10 -19.56 -14.08
N ILE A 131 8.11 -18.96 -14.73
CA ILE A 131 8.26 -19.01 -16.19
C ILE A 131 8.37 -20.46 -16.66
N HIS A 132 9.15 -21.28 -15.93
CA HIS A 132 9.27 -22.71 -16.21
C HIS A 132 7.92 -23.43 -16.12
N ALA A 133 7.22 -23.29 -14.99
CA ALA A 133 5.92 -23.93 -14.77
C ALA A 133 4.83 -23.45 -15.75
N ARG A 134 4.93 -22.23 -16.26
CA ARG A 134 4.01 -21.71 -17.31
C ARG A 134 4.31 -22.37 -18.65
N ARG A 135 5.58 -22.49 -19.04
CA ARG A 135 5.99 -23.16 -20.29
C ARG A 135 5.55 -24.63 -20.31
N GLU A 136 5.76 -25.36 -19.21
CA GLU A 136 5.35 -26.76 -19.09
C GLU A 136 3.83 -26.91 -19.24
N ARG A 137 3.04 -26.10 -18.52
CA ARG A 137 1.58 -26.13 -18.63
C ARG A 137 1.11 -25.87 -20.06
N SER A 138 1.66 -24.84 -20.73
CA SER A 138 1.31 -24.53 -22.11
C SER A 138 1.66 -25.66 -23.08
N ALA A 139 2.81 -26.32 -22.90
CA ALA A 139 3.21 -27.47 -23.71
C ALA A 139 2.26 -28.65 -23.53
N THR A 140 1.89 -28.99 -22.28
CA THR A 140 0.94 -30.06 -21.98
C THR A 140 -0.43 -29.79 -22.61
N THR A 141 -0.96 -28.57 -22.49
CA THR A 141 -2.26 -28.21 -23.09
C THR A 141 -2.24 -28.27 -24.62
N ALA A 142 -1.14 -27.87 -25.25
CA ALA A 142 -0.99 -27.96 -26.70
C ALA A 142 -0.99 -29.42 -27.18
N LEU A 143 -0.24 -30.28 -26.48
CA LEU A 143 -0.17 -31.72 -26.78
C LEU A 143 -1.52 -32.42 -26.63
N GLU A 144 -2.29 -32.05 -25.61
CA GLU A 144 -3.63 -32.59 -25.37
C GLU A 144 -4.64 -32.15 -26.45
N ARG A 145 -4.57 -30.89 -26.90
CA ARG A 145 -5.37 -30.39 -28.02
C ARG A 145 -5.06 -31.11 -29.33
N GLU A 146 -3.78 -31.34 -29.59
CA GLU A 146 -3.33 -32.04 -30.80
C GLU A 146 -3.79 -33.51 -30.80
N ARG A 147 -3.69 -34.20 -29.65
CA ARG A 147 -4.24 -35.56 -29.46
C ARG A 147 -5.75 -35.61 -29.73
N LEU A 148 -6.52 -34.70 -29.16
CA LEU A 148 -7.97 -34.62 -29.37
C LEU A 148 -8.31 -34.32 -30.84
N HIS A 149 -7.52 -33.48 -31.51
CA HIS A 149 -7.71 -33.18 -32.93
C HIS A 149 -7.46 -34.41 -33.82
N GLN A 150 -6.37 -35.16 -33.58
CA GLN A 150 -6.08 -36.40 -34.30
C GLN A 150 -7.16 -37.47 -34.10
N GLN A 151 -7.69 -37.62 -32.89
CA GLN A 151 -8.80 -38.54 -32.61
C GLN A 151 -10.08 -38.18 -33.38
N ARG A 152 -10.36 -36.89 -33.57
CA ARG A 152 -11.54 -36.44 -34.35
C ARG A 152 -11.39 -36.67 -35.85
N LEU A 153 -10.17 -36.72 -36.38
CA LEU A 153 -9.91 -36.98 -37.80
C LEU A 153 -9.95 -38.47 -38.15
N GLN A 154 -9.98 -39.35 -37.15
CA GLN A 154 -10.03 -40.82 -37.30
C GLN A 154 -11.44 -41.41 -37.10
N LEU A 155 -12.45 -40.56 -36.89
CA LEU A 155 -13.88 -40.89 -36.84
C LEU A 155 -14.58 -40.38 -38.10
#